data_AF-A0A651ECB7-F1
#
_entry.id   AF-A0A651ECB7-F1
#
_cell.length_a   1.000
_cell.length_b   1.000
_cell.length_c   1.000
_cell.angle_alpha   90.00
_cell.angle_beta   90.00
_cell.angle_gamma   90.00
#
_symmetry.space_group_name_H-M   'P 1'
#
loop_
_entity.id
_entity.type
_entity.pdbx_description
1 polymer ?
#
loop_
_entity_poly.entity_id
_entity_poly.type
_entity_poly.pdbx_seq_one_letter_code
_entity_poly.pdbx_strand_id
1 'polypeptide(L)' 'MTAVLIVVGTVLVLAGVGVLLLLAWRARILKNPDTPPDVAKAELRRLVGWDGAATAAAALGLVFLIFAAFL' A
#
# COMPACT_ATOMS: atom_id res chain seq x y z
N MET A 1 -3.13 -19.65 18.29
CA MET A 1 -3.95 -18.66 17.56
C MET A 1 -3.19 -17.34 17.39
N THR A 2 -2.57 -16.81 18.44
CA THR A 2 -1.75 -15.57 18.43
C THR A 2 -0.65 -15.56 17.38
N ALA A 3 0.14 -16.64 17.25
CA ALA A 3 1.21 -16.72 16.25
C ALA A 3 0.72 -16.56 14.79
N VAL A 4 -0.47 -17.06 14.47
CA VAL A 4 -1.07 -16.93 13.13
C VAL A 4 -1.44 -15.47 12.86
N LEU A 5 -2.01 -14.78 13.84
CA LEU A 5 -2.37 -13.36 13.73
C LEU A 5 -1.14 -12.48 13.53
N ILE A 6 -0.03 -12.78 14.23
CA ILE A 6 1.24 -12.06 14.06
C ILE A 6 1.78 -12.23 12.63
N VAL A 7 1.80 -13.46 12.12
CA VAL A 7 2.30 -13.74 10.76
C VAL A 7 1.42 -13.06 9.71
N VAL A 8 0.09 -13.24 9.80
CA VAL A 8 -0.86 -12.63 8.84
C VAL A 8 -0.81 -11.11 8.91
N GLY A 9 -0.78 -10.52 10.11
CA GLY A 9 -0.68 -9.08 10.30
C GLY A 9 0.60 -8.50 9.72
N THR A 10 1.75 -9.15 9.97
CA THR A 10 3.04 -8.73 9.42
C THR A 10 3.07 -8.79 7.90
N VAL A 11 2.54 -9.87 7.30
CA VAL A 11 2.47 -10.03 5.84
C VAL A 11 1.60 -8.93 5.22
N LEU A 12 0.45 -8.62 5.81
CA LEU A 12 -0.45 -7.55 5.34
C LEU A 12 0.20 -6.17 5.43
N VAL A 13 0.92 -5.87 6.52
CA VAL A 13 1.68 -4.62 6.67
C VAL A 13 2.78 -4.52 5.61
N LEU A 14 3.59 -5.58 5.44
CA LEU A 14 4.67 -5.60 4.46
C LEU A 14 4.14 -5.48 3.02
N ALA A 15 3.02 -6.15 2.71
CA ALA A 15 2.37 -6.03 1.41
C ALA A 15 1.89 -4.59 1.16
N GLY A 16 1.21 -3.97 2.13
CA GLY A 16 0.76 -2.58 2.04
C GLY A 16 1.93 -1.61 1.83
N VAL A 17 2.99 -1.74 2.64
CA VAL A 17 4.20 -0.90 2.52
C VAL A 17 4.90 -1.10 1.18
N GLY A 18 5.02 -2.34 0.70
CA GLY A 18 5.63 -2.63 -0.60
C GLY A 18 4.89 -1.97 -1.77
N VAL A 19 3.55 -2.01 -1.75
CA VAL A 19 2.73 -1.34 -2.77
C VAL A 19 2.87 0.18 -2.69
N LEU A 20 2.90 0.76 -1.48
CA LEU A 20 3.14 2.20 -1.28
C LEU A 20 4.50 2.66 -1.84
N LEU A 21 5.55 1.86 -1.68
CA LEU A 21 6.87 2.16 -2.24
C LEU A 21 6.86 2.13 -3.78
N LEU A 22 6.18 1.14 -4.38
CA LEU A 22 5.99 1.07 -5.83
C LEU A 22 5.20 2.27 -6.37
N LEU A 23 4.16 2.67 -5.65
CA LEU A 23 3.35 3.87 -5.94
C LEU A 23 4.20 5.14 -5.90
N ALA A 24 4.99 5.33 -4.85
CA ALA A 24 5.88 6.48 -4.70
C ALA A 24 6.95 6.55 -5.81
N TRP A 25 7.49 5.40 -6.21
CA TRP A 25 8.43 5.31 -7.31
C TRP A 25 7.78 5.69 -8.66
N ARG A 26 6.59 5.15 -8.95
CA ARG A 26 5.82 5.51 -10.15
C ARG A 26 5.41 6.98 -10.18
N ALA A 27 5.02 7.54 -9.05
CA ALA A 27 4.70 8.96 -8.93
C ALA A 27 5.91 9.87 -9.23
N ARG A 28 7.14 9.44 -8.91
CA ARG A 28 8.36 10.17 -9.32
C ARG A 28 8.57 10.15 -10.82
N ILE A 29 8.28 9.04 -11.50
CA ILE A 29 8.41 8.94 -12.97
C ILE A 29 7.41 9.87 -13.67
N LEU A 30 6.20 10.00 -13.12
CA LEU A 30 5.17 10.91 -13.60
C LEU A 30 5.51 12.40 -13.43
N LYS A 31 6.55 12.74 -12.63
CA LYS A 31 7.07 14.11 -12.51
C LYS A 31 7.96 14.54 -13.67
N ASN A 32 8.25 13.65 -14.63
CA ASN A 32 9.01 14.02 -15.82
C ASN A 32 8.19 14.97 -16.71
N PRO A 33 8.75 16.14 -17.08
CA PRO A 33 8.05 17.18 -17.83
C PRO A 33 7.65 16.77 -19.25
N ASP A 34 8.24 15.69 -19.79
CA ASP A 34 7.93 15.15 -21.11
C ASP A 34 6.69 14.24 -21.13
N THR A 35 6.07 13.97 -19.98
CA THR A 35 4.92 13.07 -19.91
C THR A 35 3.65 13.79 -20.36
N PRO A 36 2.92 13.29 -21.37
CA PRO A 36 1.66 13.90 -21.78
C PRO A 36 0.64 13.91 -20.63
N PRO A 37 -0.09 15.02 -20.42
CA PRO A 37 -0.98 15.20 -19.27
C PRO A 37 -2.11 14.17 -19.22
N ASP A 38 -2.56 13.68 -20.37
CA ASP A 38 -3.63 12.68 -20.47
C ASP A 38 -3.19 11.31 -19.93
N VAL A 39 -1.95 10.92 -20.24
CA VAL A 39 -1.33 9.68 -19.77
C VAL A 39 -1.06 9.79 -18.27
N ALA A 40 -0.55 10.95 -17.82
CA ALA A 40 -0.28 11.20 -16.41
C ALA A 40 -1.56 11.13 -15.56
N LYS A 41 -2.69 11.66 -16.05
CA LYS A 41 -3.97 11.67 -15.33
C LYS A 41 -4.59 10.27 -15.23
N ALA A 42 -4.50 9.46 -16.29
CA ALA A 42 -4.96 8.07 -16.28
C ALA A 42 -4.14 7.21 -15.31
N GLU A 43 -2.82 7.39 -15.30
CA GLU A 43 -1.92 6.68 -14.39
C GLU A 43 -2.13 7.15 -12.94
N LEU A 44 -2.26 8.46 -12.68
CA LEU A 44 -2.61 8.99 -11.35
C LEU A 44 -3.90 8.39 -10.79
N ARG A 45 -4.95 8.27 -11.62
CA ARG A 45 -6.22 7.66 -11.18
C ARG A 45 -6.04 6.18 -10.81
N ARG A 46 -5.19 5.44 -11.55
CA ARG A 46 -4.81 4.07 -11.19
C ARG A 46 -4.02 4.04 -9.90
N LEU A 47 -3.02 4.92 -9.74
CA LEU A 47 -2.20 4.98 -8.54
C LEU A 47 -3.06 5.27 -7.31
N VAL A 48 -3.97 6.24 -7.35
CA VAL A 48 -4.89 6.56 -6.24
C VAL A 48 -5.76 5.36 -5.82
N GLY A 49 -6.25 4.58 -6.79
CA GLY A 49 -7.02 3.36 -6.48
C GLY A 49 -6.19 2.29 -5.76
N TRP A 50 -4.93 2.13 -6.15
CA TRP A 50 -3.99 1.21 -5.51
C TRP A 50 -3.50 1.71 -4.14
N ASP A 51 -3.40 3.03 -3.97
CA ASP A 51 -3.02 3.69 -2.72
C ASP A 51 -4.04 3.40 -1.62
N GLY A 52 -5.33 3.50 -1.94
CA GLY A 52 -6.41 3.14 -1.02
C GLY A 52 -6.36 1.67 -0.58
N ALA A 53 -6.14 0.75 -1.52
CA ALA A 53 -6.03 -0.68 -1.23
C ALA A 53 -4.79 -1.01 -0.39
N ALA A 54 -3.64 -0.40 -0.68
CA ALA A 54 -2.40 -0.57 0.05
C ALA A 54 -2.50 -0.05 1.49
N THR A 55 -3.13 1.11 1.67
CA THR A 55 -3.36 1.72 2.99
C THR A 55 -4.33 0.86 3.82
N ALA A 56 -5.40 0.36 3.21
CA ALA A 56 -6.35 -0.54 3.87
C ALA A 56 -5.70 -1.87 4.29
N ALA A 57 -4.86 -2.47 3.43
CA ALA A 57 -4.11 -3.68 3.75
C ALA A 57 -3.14 -3.45 4.93
N ALA A 58 -2.40 -2.34 4.92
CA ALA A 58 -1.51 -1.98 6.01
C ALA A 58 -2.26 -1.76 7.33
N ALA A 59 -3.39 -1.03 7.30
CA ALA A 59 -4.22 -0.79 8.47
C ALA A 59 -4.81 -2.10 9.04
N LEU A 60 -5.34 -2.98 8.18
CA LEU A 60 -5.83 -4.30 8.59
C LEU A 60 -4.73 -5.14 9.23
N GLY A 61 -3.54 -5.18 8.62
CA GLY A 61 -2.40 -5.89 9.20
C GLY A 61 -2.02 -5.37 10.58
N LEU A 62 -2.05 -4.05 10.77
CA LEU A 62 -1.76 -3.40 12.05
C LEU A 62 -2.82 -3.75 13.11
N VAL A 63 -4.10 -3.82 12.73
CA VAL A 63 -5.19 -4.28 13.62
C VAL A 63 -4.96 -5.72 14.06
N PHE A 64 -4.56 -6.62 13.16
CA PHE A 64 -4.23 -8.01 13.51
C PHE A 64 -3.06 -8.11 14.51
N LEU A 65 -2.02 -7.28 14.34
CA LEU A 65 -0.89 -7.23 15.25
C LEU A 65 -1.28 -6.70 16.64
N ILE A 66 -2.08 -5.64 16.69
CA ILE A 66 -2.61 -5.10 17.94
C ILE A 66 -3.45 -6.15 18.66
N PHE A 67 -4.38 -6.79 17.95
CA PHE A 67 -5.25 -7.81 18.54
C PHE A 67 -4.45 -9.02 19.06
N ALA A 68 -3.40 -9.43 18.34
CA ALA A 68 -2.50 -10.49 18.80
C ALA A 68 -1.75 -10.12 20.09
N ALA A 69 -1.49 -8.84 20.37
CA ALA A 69 -0.80 -8.42 21.59
C ALA A 69 -1.67 -8.58 22.86
N PHE A 70 -2.98 -8.76 22.72
CA PHE A 70 -3.93 -8.94 23.82
C PHE A 70 -4.42 -10.38 24.01
N LEU A 71 -3.83 -11.36 23.30
CA LEU A 71 -4.34 -12.73 23.16
C LEU A 71 -3.31 -13.80 23.56
#